data_AF-A0A926Y0R3-F1
#
_entry.id   AF-A0A926Y0R3-F1
#
_cell.length_a   1.000
_cell.length_b   1.000
_cell.length_c   1.000
_cell.angle_alpha   90.00
_cell.angle_beta   90.00
_cell.angle_gamma   90.00
#
_symmetry.space_group_name_H-M   'P 1'
#
loop_
_entity.id
_entity.type
_entity.pdbx_description
1 polymer ?
#
loop_
_entity_poly.entity_id
_entity_poly.type
_entity_poly.pdbx_seq_one_letter_code
_entity_poly.pdbx_strand_id
1 'polypeptide(L)'
;MKSKLIYPDEPIEGLYSSNLIDENTRQSLIKYRRAIYELVCVGTHLLSWEFTINTGSYFEKLAVAAFFRRILQLLDSISILIGEGAADICEIQMRSLVEITLGFEYLLKDDIENRSLIFFLYEYNRKKKSYEKYNAAYNSKYSNLQQAYKSDGFILNDINEIPENTDIIIHYEEKINDPIFDPFRVDFNLKKNNNNLKWYHLGSNIQSLGLLARELGRFELYDIVYQQYNNPVHGTDLMNGVFEHDGVNINLKEIRDPANSKDITRLAIQIGCMAFDHISKRFTKDQQEEVHFRLGRYEVQHTKGIFDKKHI
;
A
#
# COMPACT_ATOMS: atom_id res chain seq x y z
N MET A 1 -18.28 35.42 -36.04
CA MET A 1 -17.68 35.44 -34.69
C MET A 1 -16.67 34.30 -34.61
N LYS A 2 -15.37 34.61 -34.52
CA LYS A 2 -14.36 33.59 -34.23
C LYS A 2 -14.53 33.20 -32.76
N SER A 3 -14.84 31.95 -32.46
CA SER A 3 -14.78 31.44 -31.10
C SER A 3 -13.36 31.69 -30.59
N LYS A 4 -13.22 32.41 -29.47
CA LYS A 4 -11.95 32.43 -28.74
C LYS A 4 -11.65 30.97 -28.40
N LEU A 5 -10.54 30.43 -28.91
CA LEU A 5 -9.96 29.24 -28.32
C LEU A 5 -9.68 29.57 -26.85
N ILE A 6 -10.45 28.97 -25.96
CA ILE A 6 -10.16 28.98 -24.52
C ILE A 6 -8.99 28.01 -24.38
N TYR A 7 -7.84 28.51 -23.94
CA TYR A 7 -6.72 27.65 -23.57
C TYR A 7 -7.11 26.90 -22.30
N PRO A 8 -7.11 25.55 -22.30
CA PRO A 8 -7.62 24.75 -21.21
C PRO A 8 -6.61 24.58 -20.06
N ASP A 9 -5.85 25.64 -19.76
CA ASP A 9 -4.82 25.62 -18.70
C ASP A 9 -5.41 26.07 -17.34
N GLU A 10 -6.64 26.57 -17.34
CA GLU A 10 -7.40 26.91 -16.13
C GLU A 10 -8.43 25.81 -15.82
N PRO A 11 -8.60 25.44 -14.54
CA PRO A 11 -9.57 24.43 -14.17
C PRO A 11 -11.00 24.95 -14.31
N ILE A 12 -11.92 24.04 -14.63
CA ILE A 12 -13.35 24.34 -14.65
C ILE A 12 -13.85 24.34 -13.20
N GLU A 13 -14.27 25.50 -12.71
CA GLU A 13 -14.90 25.64 -11.38
C GLU A 13 -16.10 24.69 -11.24
N GLY A 14 -16.21 24.02 -10.10
CA GLY A 14 -17.25 23.01 -9.84
C GLY A 14 -16.94 21.62 -10.41
N LEU A 15 -15.87 21.45 -11.18
CA LEU A 15 -15.31 20.12 -11.53
C LEU A 15 -13.94 19.92 -10.88
N TYR A 16 -13.14 20.98 -10.85
CA TYR A 16 -11.84 21.01 -10.20
C TYR A 16 -11.66 22.36 -9.53
N SER A 17 -11.90 22.41 -8.23
CA SER A 17 -11.87 23.67 -7.52
C SER A 17 -10.58 23.79 -6.74
N SER A 18 -9.65 24.60 -7.26
CA SER A 18 -8.40 24.93 -6.56
C SER A 18 -8.62 25.80 -5.31
N ASN A 19 -9.76 26.52 -5.24
CA ASN A 19 -10.03 27.56 -4.25
C ASN A 19 -11.34 27.39 -3.45
N LEU A 20 -12.19 26.38 -3.72
CA LEU A 20 -13.51 26.25 -3.07
C LEU A 20 -13.50 25.54 -1.72
N ILE A 21 -12.34 25.11 -1.24
CA ILE A 21 -12.23 24.66 0.14
C ILE A 21 -12.32 25.90 1.02
N ASP A 22 -13.46 26.09 1.68
CA ASP A 22 -13.66 27.15 2.66
C ASP A 22 -12.53 27.10 3.71
N GLU A 23 -12.27 28.24 4.36
CA GLU A 23 -11.15 28.37 5.29
C GLU A 23 -11.18 27.27 6.37
N ASN A 24 -12.35 26.91 6.90
CA ASN A 24 -12.45 25.91 7.95
C ASN A 24 -12.09 24.51 7.46
N THR A 25 -12.57 24.14 6.27
CA THR A 25 -12.20 22.86 5.66
C THR A 25 -10.70 22.82 5.38
N ARG A 26 -10.10 23.90 4.88
CA ARG A 26 -8.66 23.97 4.61
C ARG A 26 -7.83 23.81 5.89
N GLN A 27 -8.22 24.49 6.97
CA GLN A 27 -7.57 24.33 8.27
C GLN A 27 -7.70 22.90 8.80
N SER A 28 -8.85 22.25 8.57
CA SER A 28 -9.06 20.84 8.92
C SER A 28 -8.13 19.92 8.15
N LEU A 29 -8.01 20.09 6.83
CA LEU A 29 -7.09 19.31 5.99
C LEU A 29 -5.62 19.49 6.40
N ILE A 30 -5.21 20.73 6.72
CA ILE A 30 -3.87 21.01 7.24
C ILE A 30 -3.62 20.24 8.55
N LYS A 31 -4.60 20.24 9.47
CA LYS A 31 -4.52 19.49 10.72
C LYS A 31 -4.40 17.98 10.46
N TYR A 32 -5.22 17.44 9.56
CA TYR A 32 -5.22 16.02 9.20
C TYR A 32 -3.92 15.56 8.55
N ARG A 33 -3.45 16.30 7.54
CA ARG A 33 -2.14 16.09 6.91
C ARG A 33 -1.03 16.11 7.95
N ARG A 34 -1.01 17.15 8.80
CA ARG A 34 0.03 17.32 9.82
C ARG A 34 0.07 16.15 10.78
N ALA A 35 -1.09 15.66 11.21
CA ALA A 35 -1.14 14.46 12.03
C ALA A 35 -0.40 13.32 11.31
N ILE A 36 -0.91 12.84 10.17
CA ILE A 36 -0.33 11.67 9.50
C ILE A 36 1.17 11.85 9.21
N TYR A 37 1.59 13.06 8.84
CA TYR A 37 3.00 13.42 8.67
C TYR A 37 3.82 13.25 9.95
N GLU A 38 3.34 13.75 11.09
CA GLU A 38 4.00 13.57 12.40
C GLU A 38 4.14 12.07 12.74
N LEU A 39 3.14 11.24 12.41
CA LEU A 39 3.22 9.79 12.57
C LEU A 39 4.33 9.19 11.68
N VAL A 40 4.44 9.63 10.42
CA VAL A 40 5.54 9.22 9.52
C VAL A 40 6.90 9.60 10.10
N CYS A 41 7.04 10.82 10.65
CA CYS A 41 8.27 11.26 11.31
C CYS A 41 8.64 10.36 12.49
N VAL A 42 7.68 9.99 13.35
CA VAL A 42 7.95 9.01 14.42
C VAL A 42 8.40 7.68 13.81
N GLY A 43 7.75 7.23 12.74
CA GLY A 43 8.10 6.00 12.04
C GLY A 43 9.52 5.98 11.48
N THR A 44 10.06 7.10 10.97
CA THR A 44 11.44 7.12 10.48
C THR A 44 12.46 6.89 11.59
N HIS A 45 12.17 7.33 12.82
CA HIS A 45 12.99 7.00 13.99
C HIS A 45 12.92 5.51 14.33
N LEU A 46 11.73 4.90 14.30
CA LEU A 46 11.57 3.46 14.56
C LEU A 46 12.31 2.62 13.51
N LEU A 47 12.21 3.00 12.23
CA LEU A 47 12.94 2.36 11.16
C LEU A 47 14.45 2.51 11.35
N SER A 48 14.91 3.70 11.78
CA SER A 48 16.32 3.90 12.12
C SER A 48 16.78 3.02 13.27
N TRP A 49 15.95 2.82 14.30
CA TRP A 49 16.28 1.94 15.42
C TRP A 49 16.34 0.48 15.02
N GLU A 50 15.49 0.00 14.12
CA GLU A 50 15.56 -1.36 13.58
C GLU A 50 16.94 -1.66 12.98
N PHE A 51 17.55 -0.70 12.28
CA PHE A 51 18.91 -0.86 11.73
C PHE A 51 20.01 -0.88 12.79
N THR A 52 19.74 -0.45 14.02
CA THR A 52 20.69 -0.53 15.15
C THR A 52 20.61 -1.85 15.91
N ILE A 53 19.60 -2.67 15.65
CA ILE A 53 19.46 -3.98 16.28
C ILE A 53 20.57 -4.90 15.75
N ASN A 54 21.40 -5.41 16.66
CA ASN A 54 22.52 -6.28 16.31
C ASN A 54 22.13 -7.76 16.18
N THR A 55 20.97 -8.14 16.68
CA THR A 55 20.42 -9.51 16.62
C THR A 55 19.57 -9.74 15.36
N GLY A 56 19.26 -11.00 15.04
CA GLY A 56 18.44 -11.38 13.88
C GLY A 56 19.24 -11.58 12.58
N SER A 57 18.68 -12.37 11.67
CA SER A 57 19.32 -12.70 10.39
C SER A 57 19.29 -11.53 9.40
N TYR A 58 20.10 -11.61 8.33
CA TYR A 58 20.09 -10.63 7.24
C TYR A 58 18.69 -10.48 6.62
N PHE A 59 18.01 -11.60 6.35
CA PHE A 59 16.69 -11.61 5.75
C PHE A 59 15.62 -11.06 6.69
N GLU A 60 15.72 -11.34 7.98
CA GLU A 60 14.84 -10.77 9.00
C GLU A 60 14.87 -9.24 8.96
N LYS A 61 16.06 -8.66 9.10
CA LYS A 61 16.24 -7.20 9.13
C LYS A 61 15.71 -6.55 7.85
N LEU A 62 16.02 -7.14 6.70
CA LEU A 62 15.53 -6.60 5.42
C LEU A 62 14.02 -6.73 5.26
N ALA A 63 13.40 -7.84 5.67
CA ALA A 63 11.96 -8.02 5.57
C ALA A 63 11.24 -7.01 6.47
N VAL A 64 11.64 -6.90 7.74
CA VAL A 64 11.05 -5.94 8.68
C VAL A 64 11.18 -4.51 8.15
N ALA A 65 12.38 -4.11 7.72
CA ALA A 65 12.61 -2.79 7.15
C ALA A 65 11.80 -2.55 5.87
N ALA A 66 11.68 -3.53 4.97
CA ALA A 66 10.95 -3.39 3.72
C ALA A 66 9.44 -3.19 3.94
N PHE A 67 8.82 -4.01 4.79
CA PHE A 67 7.41 -3.88 5.14
C PHE A 67 7.14 -2.56 5.85
N PHE A 68 7.93 -2.24 6.88
CA PHE A 68 7.71 -1.04 7.67
C PHE A 68 7.94 0.23 6.84
N ARG A 69 8.99 0.29 6.02
CA ARG A 69 9.22 1.40 5.09
C ARG A 69 8.04 1.56 4.12
N ARG A 70 7.45 0.46 3.63
CA ARG A 70 6.27 0.52 2.74
C ARG A 70 5.05 1.09 3.46
N ILE A 71 4.83 0.75 4.72
CA ILE A 71 3.79 1.34 5.57
C ILE A 71 3.98 2.85 5.66
N LEU A 72 5.20 3.32 5.96
CA LEU A 72 5.50 4.75 6.04
C LEU A 72 5.27 5.48 4.71
N GLN A 73 5.62 4.88 3.57
CA GLN A 73 5.36 5.46 2.25
C GLN A 73 3.87 5.63 1.96
N LEU A 74 3.05 4.67 2.38
CA LEU A 74 1.59 4.75 2.19
C LEU A 74 0.99 5.82 3.09
N LEU A 75 1.41 5.90 4.35
CA LEU A 75 1.00 6.97 5.27
C LEU A 75 1.40 8.36 4.74
N ASP A 76 2.63 8.51 4.26
CA ASP A 76 3.12 9.76 3.67
C ASP A 76 2.29 10.16 2.45
N SER A 77 2.04 9.22 1.54
CA SER A 77 1.18 9.44 0.38
C SER A 77 -0.24 9.87 0.77
N ILE A 78 -0.85 9.24 1.79
CA ILE A 78 -2.18 9.63 2.28
C ILE A 78 -2.11 11.05 2.86
N SER A 79 -1.06 11.40 3.61
CA SER A 79 -0.92 12.74 4.18
C SER A 79 -0.91 13.85 3.12
N ILE A 80 -0.25 13.60 1.98
CA ILE A 80 -0.18 14.53 0.85
C ILE A 80 -1.56 14.69 0.21
N LEU A 81 -2.22 13.57 -0.12
CA LEU A 81 -3.52 13.55 -0.78
C LEU A 81 -4.61 14.23 0.08
N ILE A 82 -4.64 13.93 1.38
CA ILE A 82 -5.55 14.58 2.34
C ILE A 82 -5.30 16.08 2.40
N GLY A 83 -4.04 16.52 2.42
CA GLY A 83 -3.70 17.95 2.43
C GLY A 83 -4.22 18.70 1.21
N GLU A 84 -4.38 18.01 0.08
CA GLU A 84 -4.88 18.56 -1.19
C GLU A 84 -6.40 18.38 -1.37
N GLY A 85 -7.10 17.82 -0.38
CA GLY A 85 -8.55 17.56 -0.44
C GLY A 85 -8.91 16.39 -1.37
N ALA A 86 -7.96 15.54 -1.73
CA ALA A 86 -8.17 14.37 -2.57
C ALA A 86 -8.43 13.13 -1.69
N ALA A 87 -9.50 13.16 -0.90
CA ALA A 87 -9.79 12.09 0.06
C ALA A 87 -10.18 10.78 -0.64
N ASP A 88 -11.07 10.84 -1.62
CA ASP A 88 -11.62 9.64 -2.25
C ASP A 88 -10.54 8.77 -2.93
N ILE A 89 -9.49 9.39 -3.50
CA ILE A 89 -8.42 8.60 -4.13
C ILE A 89 -7.53 7.89 -3.09
N CYS A 90 -7.56 8.29 -1.82
CA CYS A 90 -6.81 7.65 -0.74
C CYS A 90 -7.27 6.21 -0.47
N GLU A 91 -8.45 5.81 -0.92
CA GLU A 91 -8.98 4.45 -0.75
C GLU A 91 -8.03 3.37 -1.28
N ILE A 92 -7.34 3.63 -2.39
CA ILE A 92 -6.32 2.75 -2.97
C ILE A 92 -5.14 2.56 -2.00
N GLN A 93 -4.65 3.66 -1.42
CA GLN A 93 -3.56 3.67 -0.46
C GLN A 93 -3.99 3.00 0.85
N MET A 94 -5.23 3.25 1.30
CA MET A 94 -5.80 2.63 2.49
C MET A 94 -5.92 1.11 2.36
N ARG A 95 -6.40 0.61 1.22
CA ARG A 95 -6.42 -0.82 0.93
C ARG A 95 -5.03 -1.42 1.00
N SER A 96 -4.07 -0.78 0.33
CA SER A 96 -2.67 -1.21 0.33
C SER A 96 -2.06 -1.18 1.73
N LEU A 97 -2.43 -0.18 2.54
CA LEU A 97 -1.98 0.00 3.92
C LEU A 97 -2.49 -1.15 4.81
N VAL A 98 -3.75 -1.57 4.64
CA VAL A 98 -4.28 -2.76 5.33
C VAL A 98 -3.52 -4.03 4.92
N GLU A 99 -3.36 -4.28 3.62
CA GLU A 99 -2.66 -5.49 3.13
C GLU A 99 -1.25 -5.60 3.70
N ILE A 100 -0.47 -4.52 3.59
CA ILE A 100 0.93 -4.54 4.03
C ILE A 100 1.02 -4.62 5.55
N THR A 101 0.10 -4.00 6.29
CA THR A 101 0.14 -4.01 7.76
C THR A 101 -0.25 -5.38 8.32
N LEU A 102 -1.25 -6.05 7.75
CA LEU A 102 -1.56 -7.44 8.11
C LEU A 102 -0.39 -8.38 7.77
N GLY A 103 0.24 -8.18 6.61
CA GLY A 103 1.46 -8.91 6.26
C GLY A 103 2.60 -8.66 7.25
N PHE A 104 2.77 -7.41 7.70
CA PHE A 104 3.79 -7.03 8.67
C PHE A 104 3.54 -7.62 10.06
N GLU A 105 2.31 -7.57 10.56
CA GLU A 105 1.92 -8.21 11.81
C GLU A 105 2.15 -9.73 11.74
N TYR A 106 1.78 -10.36 10.61
CA TYR A 106 2.05 -11.78 10.39
C TYR A 106 3.56 -12.08 10.34
N LEU A 107 4.37 -11.26 9.68
CA LEU A 107 5.82 -11.41 9.67
C LEU A 107 6.39 -11.45 11.10
N LEU A 108 5.86 -10.61 12.00
CA LEU A 108 6.38 -10.39 13.36
C LEU A 108 5.80 -11.30 14.46
N LYS A 109 4.65 -11.98 14.23
CA LYS A 109 3.91 -12.67 15.31
C LYS A 109 4.66 -13.85 15.97
N ASP A 110 5.42 -14.64 15.20
CA ASP A 110 6.06 -15.87 15.69
C ASP A 110 7.47 -16.06 15.09
N ASP A 111 7.64 -16.99 14.15
CA ASP A 111 8.90 -17.37 13.51
C ASP A 111 9.31 -16.39 12.42
N ILE A 112 9.84 -15.24 12.86
CA ILE A 112 10.21 -14.12 11.97
C ILE A 112 11.29 -14.55 10.97
N GLU A 113 12.23 -15.38 11.38
CA GLU A 113 13.31 -15.86 10.52
C GLU A 113 12.76 -16.66 9.34
N ASN A 114 11.97 -17.70 9.60
CA ASN A 114 11.39 -18.52 8.53
C ASN A 114 10.38 -17.74 7.69
N ARG A 115 9.56 -16.86 8.30
CA ARG A 115 8.64 -16.00 7.55
C ARG A 115 9.36 -15.02 6.63
N SER A 116 10.51 -14.52 7.05
CA SER A 116 11.35 -13.64 6.24
C SER A 116 11.97 -14.40 5.07
N LEU A 117 12.47 -15.63 5.29
CA LEU A 117 12.97 -16.51 4.22
C LEU A 117 11.86 -16.84 3.21
N ILE A 118 10.67 -17.19 3.68
CA ILE A 118 9.50 -17.45 2.84
C ILE A 118 9.14 -16.22 2.00
N PHE A 119 9.13 -15.03 2.61
CA PHE A 119 8.87 -13.78 1.91
C PHE A 119 9.88 -13.54 0.78
N PHE A 120 11.18 -13.70 1.04
CA PHE A 120 12.22 -13.52 0.02
C PHE A 120 12.17 -14.59 -1.07
N LEU A 121 11.93 -15.86 -0.73
CA LEU A 121 11.74 -16.92 -1.72
C LEU A 121 10.57 -16.59 -2.66
N TYR A 122 9.44 -16.13 -2.10
CA TYR A 122 8.29 -15.69 -2.89
C TYR A 122 8.64 -14.51 -3.79
N GLU A 123 9.30 -13.48 -3.26
CA GLU A 123 9.67 -12.28 -4.01
C GLU A 123 10.67 -12.56 -5.13
N TYR A 124 11.68 -13.40 -4.89
CA TYR A 124 12.64 -13.80 -5.91
C TYR A 124 11.98 -14.58 -7.04
N ASN A 125 11.09 -15.53 -6.73
CA ASN A 125 10.33 -16.24 -7.76
C ASN A 125 9.39 -15.31 -8.54
N ARG A 126 8.72 -14.37 -7.85
CA ARG A 126 7.85 -13.38 -8.49
C ARG A 126 8.63 -12.49 -9.46
N LYS A 127 9.80 -12.03 -9.04
CA LYS A 127 10.71 -11.24 -9.89
C LYS A 127 11.21 -12.06 -11.07
N LYS A 128 11.74 -13.28 -10.85
CA LYS A 128 12.16 -14.18 -11.93
C LYS A 128 11.06 -14.36 -12.99
N LYS A 129 9.85 -14.74 -12.55
CA LYS A 129 8.69 -14.94 -13.45
C LYS A 129 8.33 -13.69 -14.26
N SER A 130 8.51 -12.50 -13.70
CA SER A 130 8.27 -11.25 -14.43
C SER A 130 9.26 -11.01 -15.57
N TYR A 131 10.52 -11.45 -15.41
CA TYR A 131 11.55 -11.38 -16.45
C TYR A 131 11.45 -12.52 -17.46
N GLU A 132 11.12 -13.74 -17.01
CA GLU A 132 10.90 -14.92 -17.89
C GLU A 132 9.83 -14.65 -18.96
N LYS A 133 8.81 -13.82 -18.65
CA LYS A 133 7.79 -13.39 -19.62
C LYS A 133 8.40 -12.77 -20.88
N TYR A 134 9.53 -12.09 -20.75
CA TYR A 134 10.18 -11.33 -21.81
C TYR A 134 11.46 -12.02 -22.33
N ASN A 135 11.58 -13.34 -22.20
CA ASN A 135 12.76 -14.09 -22.62
C ASN A 135 12.36 -15.31 -23.48
N ALA A 136 13.02 -15.50 -24.64
CA ALA A 136 12.68 -16.54 -25.59
C ALA A 136 12.96 -17.96 -25.06
N ALA A 137 13.99 -18.11 -24.23
CA ALA A 137 14.36 -19.40 -23.63
C ALA A 137 13.34 -19.89 -22.59
N TYR A 138 12.60 -18.97 -21.95
CA TYR A 138 11.67 -19.29 -20.86
C TYR A 138 10.19 -19.15 -21.26
N ASN A 139 9.87 -18.37 -22.30
CA ASN A 139 8.50 -18.15 -22.75
C ASN A 139 8.36 -18.42 -24.25
N SER A 140 7.74 -19.56 -24.60
CA SER A 140 7.48 -19.93 -26.00
C SER A 140 6.58 -18.96 -26.75
N LYS A 141 5.82 -18.11 -26.03
CA LYS A 141 4.97 -17.06 -26.63
C LYS A 141 5.69 -15.72 -26.78
N TYR A 142 6.98 -15.64 -26.49
CA TYR A 142 7.75 -14.40 -26.53
C TYR A 142 7.73 -13.74 -27.92
N SER A 143 7.88 -14.50 -29.00
CA SER A 143 7.82 -13.96 -30.37
C SER A 143 6.45 -13.32 -30.68
N ASN A 144 5.35 -13.98 -30.30
CA ASN A 144 4.01 -13.42 -30.45
C ASN A 144 3.83 -12.14 -29.61
N LEU A 145 4.42 -12.11 -28.41
CA LEU A 145 4.40 -10.94 -27.54
C LEU A 145 5.18 -9.76 -28.15
N GLN A 146 6.38 -10.01 -28.68
CA GLN A 146 7.14 -8.99 -29.41
C GLN A 146 6.36 -8.45 -30.62
N GLN A 147 5.73 -9.33 -31.39
CA GLN A 147 4.94 -8.94 -32.55
C GLN A 147 3.75 -8.07 -32.15
N ALA A 148 3.01 -8.45 -31.11
CA ALA A 148 1.90 -7.66 -30.59
C ALA A 148 2.35 -6.27 -30.11
N TYR A 149 3.53 -6.13 -29.51
CA TYR A 149 4.06 -4.82 -29.16
C TYR A 149 4.44 -3.97 -30.37
N LYS A 150 4.92 -4.59 -31.46
CA LYS A 150 5.24 -3.88 -32.71
C LYS A 150 3.99 -3.45 -33.46
N SER A 151 2.95 -4.28 -33.48
CA SER A 151 1.71 -4.00 -34.23
C SER A 151 0.75 -3.09 -33.46
N ASP A 152 0.61 -3.33 -32.15
CA ASP A 152 -0.47 -2.75 -31.33
C ASP A 152 0.08 -1.82 -30.23
N GLY A 153 1.41 -1.70 -30.12
CA GLY A 153 2.03 -0.80 -29.16
C GLY A 153 1.67 0.67 -29.45
N PHE A 154 1.60 1.46 -28.38
CA PHE A 154 1.70 2.93 -28.49
C PHE A 154 2.87 3.50 -27.67
N ILE A 155 3.26 2.82 -26.57
CA ILE A 155 4.32 3.28 -25.65
C ILE A 155 5.71 2.92 -26.16
N LEU A 156 5.85 1.73 -26.76
CA LEU A 156 7.14 1.14 -27.11
C LEU A 156 7.37 1.15 -28.62
N ASN A 157 6.74 2.06 -29.35
CA ASN A 157 6.70 2.04 -30.82
C ASN A 157 8.07 2.22 -31.46
N ASP A 158 8.98 2.87 -30.74
CA ASP A 158 10.36 3.09 -31.16
C ASP A 158 11.33 2.00 -30.64
N ILE A 159 10.83 1.00 -29.91
CA ILE A 159 11.64 -0.10 -29.39
C ILE A 159 11.57 -1.28 -30.34
N ASN A 160 12.66 -1.50 -31.08
CA ASN A 160 12.77 -2.59 -32.05
C ASN A 160 12.75 -3.98 -31.41
N GLU A 161 13.22 -4.11 -30.17
CA GLU A 161 13.31 -5.37 -29.45
C GLU A 161 13.27 -5.18 -27.93
N ILE A 162 12.55 -6.04 -27.22
CA ILE A 162 12.48 -6.02 -25.76
C ILE A 162 13.64 -6.85 -25.21
N PRO A 163 14.53 -6.28 -24.38
CA PRO A 163 15.67 -7.02 -23.85
C PRO A 163 15.26 -8.29 -23.09
N GLU A 164 15.95 -9.40 -23.38
CA GLU A 164 15.62 -10.72 -22.80
C GLU A 164 16.00 -10.89 -21.32
N ASN A 165 16.80 -9.97 -20.75
CA ASN A 165 17.16 -9.93 -19.32
C ASN A 165 17.68 -11.27 -18.74
N THR A 166 18.37 -12.09 -19.56
CA THR A 166 18.85 -13.43 -19.18
C THR A 166 19.70 -13.41 -17.90
N ASP A 167 20.62 -12.46 -17.76
CA ASP A 167 21.49 -12.33 -16.57
C ASP A 167 20.67 -12.09 -15.29
N ILE A 168 19.58 -11.34 -15.38
CA ILE A 168 18.68 -11.09 -14.25
C ILE A 168 17.94 -12.38 -13.85
N ILE A 169 17.53 -13.19 -14.84
CA ILE A 169 16.87 -14.48 -14.59
C ILE A 169 17.83 -15.43 -13.88
N ILE A 170 19.07 -15.55 -14.37
CA ILE A 170 20.13 -16.38 -13.76
C ILE A 170 20.40 -15.90 -12.33
N HIS A 171 20.55 -14.59 -12.12
CA HIS A 171 20.76 -14.02 -10.79
C HIS A 171 19.67 -14.43 -9.79
N TYR A 172 18.38 -14.32 -10.16
CA TYR A 172 17.30 -14.74 -9.26
C TYR A 172 17.25 -16.26 -9.10
N GLU A 173 17.60 -17.04 -10.11
CA GLU A 173 17.69 -18.50 -10.01
C GLU A 173 18.77 -18.93 -9.01
N GLU A 174 19.94 -18.31 -9.03
CA GLU A 174 21.00 -18.52 -8.03
C GLU A 174 20.49 -18.21 -6.62
N LYS A 175 19.78 -17.09 -6.44
CA LYS A 175 19.19 -16.72 -5.14
C LYS A 175 18.13 -17.72 -4.66
N ILE A 176 17.27 -18.21 -5.55
CA ILE A 176 16.23 -19.18 -5.22
C ILE A 176 16.84 -20.55 -4.85
N ASN A 177 17.95 -20.91 -5.49
CA ASN A 177 18.65 -22.18 -5.28
C ASN A 177 19.60 -22.16 -4.08
N ASP A 178 19.72 -21.04 -3.37
CA ASP A 178 20.48 -20.96 -2.12
C ASP A 178 19.95 -22.01 -1.11
N PRO A 179 20.85 -22.81 -0.47
CA PRO A 179 20.47 -23.84 0.50
C PRO A 179 19.58 -23.35 1.65
N ILE A 180 19.63 -22.05 1.99
CA ILE A 180 18.80 -21.49 3.05
C ILE A 180 17.30 -21.57 2.76
N PHE A 181 16.90 -21.68 1.49
CA PHE A 181 15.50 -21.76 1.10
C PHE A 181 14.98 -23.19 0.95
N ASP A 182 15.83 -24.21 1.06
CA ASP A 182 15.49 -25.63 0.91
C ASP A 182 14.22 -26.05 1.66
N PRO A 183 14.02 -25.67 2.94
CA PRO A 183 12.85 -26.08 3.70
C PRO A 183 11.52 -25.59 3.09
N PHE A 184 11.54 -24.49 2.34
CA PHE A 184 10.34 -23.81 1.83
C PHE A 184 10.10 -24.06 0.34
N ARG A 185 11.11 -24.51 -0.41
CA ARG A 185 11.00 -24.76 -1.86
C ARG A 185 9.96 -25.82 -2.21
N VAL A 186 9.79 -26.84 -1.38
CA VAL A 186 8.79 -27.90 -1.62
C VAL A 186 7.38 -27.31 -1.61
N ASP A 187 7.02 -26.57 -0.56
CA ASP A 187 5.70 -25.95 -0.44
C ASP A 187 5.47 -24.91 -1.55
N PHE A 188 6.49 -24.11 -1.87
CA PHE A 188 6.42 -23.19 -3.01
C PHE A 188 6.10 -23.91 -4.31
N ASN A 189 6.81 -25.00 -4.63
CA ASN A 189 6.61 -25.74 -5.86
C ASN A 189 5.23 -26.38 -5.98
N LEU A 190 4.60 -26.76 -4.86
CA LEU A 190 3.22 -27.27 -4.85
C LEU A 190 2.20 -26.16 -5.13
N LYS A 191 2.48 -24.92 -4.71
CA LYS A 191 1.52 -23.80 -4.77
C LYS A 191 1.77 -22.81 -5.91
N LYS A 192 2.92 -22.86 -6.61
CA LYS A 192 3.34 -21.86 -7.62
C LYS A 192 2.38 -21.66 -8.81
N ASN A 193 1.52 -22.64 -9.09
CA ASN A 193 0.53 -22.56 -10.17
C ASN A 193 -0.74 -21.80 -9.75
N ASN A 194 -0.89 -21.43 -8.48
CA ASN A 194 -1.98 -20.59 -8.03
C ASN A 194 -1.74 -19.12 -8.44
N ASN A 195 -2.58 -18.59 -9.33
CA ASN A 195 -2.49 -17.20 -9.80
C ASN A 195 -2.65 -16.15 -8.69
N ASN A 196 -3.29 -16.53 -7.57
CA ASN A 196 -3.50 -15.67 -6.41
C ASN A 196 -2.53 -15.99 -5.26
N LEU A 197 -1.43 -16.69 -5.53
CA LEU A 197 -0.43 -17.00 -4.50
C LEU A 197 0.15 -15.73 -3.88
N LYS A 198 0.11 -15.65 -2.55
CA LYS A 198 0.77 -14.62 -1.74
C LYS A 198 1.80 -15.29 -0.84
N TRP A 199 2.81 -14.55 -0.40
CA TRP A 199 3.91 -15.09 0.40
C TRP A 199 3.41 -15.76 1.70
N TYR A 200 2.39 -15.21 2.35
CA TYR A 200 1.84 -15.76 3.60
C TYR A 200 1.05 -17.05 3.41
N HIS A 201 0.75 -17.47 2.17
CA HIS A 201 0.18 -18.80 1.90
C HIS A 201 1.22 -19.92 2.04
N LEU A 202 2.50 -19.58 1.95
CA LEU A 202 3.59 -20.52 2.05
C LEU A 202 3.91 -20.78 3.53
N GLY A 203 4.13 -22.05 3.89
CA GLY A 203 4.36 -22.47 5.27
C GLY A 203 3.14 -22.29 6.19
N SER A 204 1.95 -22.06 5.64
CA SER A 204 0.72 -21.86 6.41
C SER A 204 -0.51 -22.45 5.72
N ASN A 205 -1.62 -22.50 6.47
CA ASN A 205 -2.95 -22.86 5.94
C ASN A 205 -3.77 -21.63 5.51
N ILE A 206 -3.19 -20.43 5.54
CA ILE A 206 -3.89 -19.18 5.21
C ILE A 206 -4.00 -19.09 3.68
N GLN A 207 -5.23 -18.97 3.15
CA GLN A 207 -5.50 -18.97 1.70
C GLN A 207 -6.03 -17.64 1.16
N SER A 208 -6.21 -16.64 2.02
CA SER A 208 -6.71 -15.32 1.62
C SER A 208 -6.34 -14.26 2.65
N LEU A 209 -6.42 -13.00 2.24
CA LEU A 209 -6.24 -11.86 3.15
C LEU A 209 -7.28 -11.83 4.27
N GLY A 210 -8.52 -12.24 3.99
CA GLY A 210 -9.57 -12.33 5.01
C GLY A 210 -9.28 -13.40 6.06
N LEU A 211 -8.73 -14.54 5.66
CA LEU A 211 -8.26 -15.56 6.60
C LEU A 211 -7.03 -15.09 7.38
N LEU A 212 -6.11 -14.36 6.75
CA LEU A 212 -4.99 -13.72 7.44
C LEU A 212 -5.48 -12.77 8.52
N ALA A 213 -6.43 -11.89 8.19
CA ALA A 213 -7.01 -10.96 9.14
C ALA A 213 -7.69 -11.68 10.31
N ARG A 214 -8.41 -12.79 10.07
CA ARG A 214 -9.00 -13.61 11.14
C ARG A 214 -7.96 -14.23 12.06
N GLU A 215 -6.90 -14.80 11.47
CA GLU A 215 -5.77 -15.40 12.22
C GLU A 215 -5.05 -14.39 13.12
N LEU A 216 -5.07 -13.11 12.74
CA LEU A 216 -4.48 -12.01 13.50
C LEU A 216 -5.48 -11.32 14.45
N GLY A 217 -6.76 -11.71 14.45
CA GLY A 217 -7.79 -11.02 15.24
C GLY A 217 -8.09 -9.60 14.73
N ARG A 218 -7.97 -9.37 13.42
CA ARG A 218 -8.15 -8.08 12.71
C ARG A 218 -9.24 -8.12 11.63
N PHE A 219 -10.22 -9.02 11.77
CA PHE A 219 -11.23 -9.22 10.72
C PHE A 219 -12.00 -7.94 10.38
N GLU A 220 -12.24 -7.06 11.36
CA GLU A 220 -12.88 -5.76 11.16
C GLU A 220 -12.11 -4.84 10.19
N LEU A 221 -10.76 -4.87 10.19
CA LEU A 221 -9.96 -4.11 9.24
C LEU A 221 -10.15 -4.63 7.81
N TYR A 222 -10.30 -5.94 7.66
CA TYR A 222 -10.59 -6.54 6.36
C TYR A 222 -12.02 -6.23 5.89
N ASP A 223 -13.01 -6.42 6.76
CA ASP A 223 -14.41 -6.31 6.36
C ASP A 223 -14.85 -4.86 6.15
N ILE A 224 -14.42 -3.95 7.04
CA ILE A 224 -14.86 -2.55 7.01
C ILE A 224 -13.96 -1.73 6.09
N VAL A 225 -12.64 -1.84 6.21
CA VAL A 225 -11.73 -0.96 5.47
C VAL A 225 -11.42 -1.55 4.10
N TYR A 226 -10.96 -2.80 4.07
CA TYR A 226 -10.47 -3.39 2.82
C TYR A 226 -11.58 -3.69 1.80
N GLN A 227 -12.74 -4.20 2.24
CA GLN A 227 -13.84 -4.54 1.33
C GLN A 227 -14.62 -3.32 0.85
N GLN A 228 -14.87 -2.32 1.71
CA GLN A 228 -15.56 -1.09 1.28
C GLN A 228 -14.81 -0.40 0.15
N TYR A 229 -13.47 -0.38 0.21
CA TYR A 229 -12.61 0.20 -0.81
C TYR A 229 -12.28 -0.77 -1.96
N ASN A 230 -12.93 -1.94 -2.07
CA ASN A 230 -12.67 -2.89 -3.16
C ASN A 230 -13.43 -2.53 -4.45
N ASN A 231 -14.61 -1.92 -4.32
CA ASN A 231 -15.48 -1.61 -5.46
C ASN A 231 -14.98 -0.43 -6.31
N PRO A 232 -14.51 0.70 -5.72
CA PRO A 232 -14.05 1.86 -6.50
C PRO A 232 -12.69 1.64 -7.22
N VAL A 233 -11.90 0.67 -6.76
CA VAL A 233 -10.54 0.39 -7.27
C VAL A 233 -10.57 -0.36 -8.61
N HIS A 234 -11.65 -1.08 -8.89
CA HIS A 234 -11.93 -1.57 -10.23
C HIS A 234 -12.73 -0.48 -10.95
N GLY A 235 -12.19 0.10 -12.03
CA GLY A 235 -12.84 1.17 -12.81
C GLY A 235 -14.16 0.79 -13.50
N THR A 236 -14.82 -0.25 -13.01
CA THR A 236 -16.10 -0.81 -13.43
C THR A 236 -17.28 -0.32 -12.56
N ASP A 237 -17.03 0.25 -11.37
CA ASP A 237 -18.08 0.80 -10.50
C ASP A 237 -18.08 2.34 -10.45
N LEU A 238 -18.14 2.97 -11.63
CA LEU A 238 -18.05 4.44 -11.79
C LEU A 238 -19.33 5.20 -11.45
N MET A 239 -20.44 4.50 -11.17
CA MET A 239 -21.72 5.14 -10.85
C MET A 239 -21.81 5.51 -9.37
N ASN A 240 -21.10 4.78 -8.50
CA ASN A 240 -21.07 5.04 -7.07
C ASN A 240 -19.97 6.06 -6.74
N GLY A 241 -20.34 7.19 -6.15
CA GLY A 241 -19.39 8.19 -5.65
C GLY A 241 -18.96 9.27 -6.65
N VAL A 242 -19.27 9.13 -7.94
CA VAL A 242 -18.92 10.13 -8.99
C VAL A 242 -20.03 11.15 -9.24
N PHE A 243 -21.29 10.77 -8.98
CA PHE A 243 -22.44 11.62 -9.20
C PHE A 243 -23.20 11.89 -7.90
N GLU A 244 -23.69 13.12 -7.77
CA GLU A 244 -24.69 13.52 -6.78
C GLU A 244 -26.04 13.65 -7.45
N HIS A 245 -27.09 13.16 -6.79
CA HIS A 245 -28.46 13.21 -7.28
C HIS A 245 -29.37 13.78 -6.20
N ASP A 246 -30.20 14.76 -6.55
CA ASP A 246 -31.18 15.40 -5.65
C ASP A 246 -32.64 15.02 -5.99
N GLY A 247 -32.83 13.98 -6.82
CA GLY A 247 -34.13 13.54 -7.34
C GLY A 247 -34.50 14.13 -8.71
N VAL A 248 -33.87 15.23 -9.12
CA VAL A 248 -34.24 15.95 -10.36
C VAL A 248 -33.02 16.22 -11.25
N ASN A 249 -31.86 16.49 -10.65
CA ASN A 249 -30.61 16.78 -11.31
C ASN A 249 -29.57 15.69 -11.00
N ILE A 250 -28.63 15.52 -11.92
CA ILE A 250 -27.42 14.71 -11.75
C ILE A 250 -26.24 15.68 -11.88
N ASN A 251 -25.49 15.85 -10.79
CA ASN A 251 -24.27 16.65 -10.75
C ASN A 251 -23.05 15.74 -10.67
N LEU A 252 -21.96 16.10 -11.34
CA LEU A 252 -20.69 15.41 -11.15
C LEU A 252 -20.07 15.92 -9.85
N LYS A 253 -19.55 15.01 -9.02
CA LYS A 253 -18.68 15.40 -7.91
C LYS A 253 -17.42 16.07 -8.41
N GLU A 254 -16.90 16.98 -7.60
CA GLU A 254 -15.59 17.56 -7.83
C GLU A 254 -14.50 16.47 -7.76
N ILE A 255 -13.45 16.63 -8.57
CA ILE A 255 -12.28 15.74 -8.54
C ILE A 255 -11.57 15.78 -7.16
N ARG A 256 -11.69 16.89 -6.45
CA ARG A 256 -11.18 17.07 -5.08
C ARG A 256 -12.34 17.18 -4.11
N ASP A 257 -12.79 16.04 -3.58
CA ASP A 257 -13.79 15.98 -2.52
C ASP A 257 -13.14 15.71 -1.15
N PRO A 258 -13.15 16.68 -0.22
CA PRO A 258 -12.59 16.49 1.11
C PRO A 258 -13.51 15.75 2.09
N ALA A 259 -14.74 15.39 1.72
CA ALA A 259 -15.77 14.87 2.63
C ALA A 259 -15.28 13.73 3.54
N ASN A 260 -14.52 12.78 2.97
CA ASN A 260 -14.04 11.59 3.68
C ASN A 260 -12.70 11.78 4.41
N SER A 261 -12.11 12.98 4.36
CA SER A 261 -10.74 13.22 4.83
C SER A 261 -10.54 12.88 6.31
N LYS A 262 -11.55 13.15 7.13
CA LYS A 262 -11.53 12.89 8.57
C LYS A 262 -11.43 11.39 8.87
N ASP A 263 -12.27 10.57 8.22
CA ASP A 263 -12.32 9.13 8.46
C ASP A 263 -11.10 8.41 7.91
N ILE A 264 -10.64 8.79 6.72
CA ILE A 264 -9.38 8.28 6.17
C ILE A 264 -8.21 8.60 7.10
N THR A 265 -8.13 9.84 7.60
CA THR A 265 -7.08 10.26 8.53
C THR A 265 -7.11 9.42 9.80
N ARG A 266 -8.30 9.23 10.38
CA ARG A 266 -8.47 8.39 11.57
C ARG A 266 -7.99 6.96 11.32
N LEU A 267 -8.46 6.33 10.26
CA LEU A 267 -8.12 4.93 9.95
C LEU A 267 -6.63 4.78 9.65
N ALA A 268 -6.04 5.70 8.88
CA ALA A 268 -4.60 5.72 8.58
C ALA A 268 -3.78 5.79 9.86
N ILE A 269 -4.15 6.67 10.80
CA ILE A 269 -3.51 6.78 12.11
C ILE A 269 -3.63 5.48 12.90
N GLN A 270 -4.83 4.90 13.00
CA GLN A 270 -5.06 3.67 13.77
C GLN A 270 -4.25 2.49 13.22
N ILE A 271 -4.25 2.29 11.90
CA ILE A 271 -3.48 1.22 11.25
C ILE A 271 -1.97 1.47 11.38
N GLY A 272 -1.54 2.73 11.24
CA GLY A 272 -0.13 3.10 11.46
C GLY A 272 0.32 2.83 12.90
N CYS A 273 -0.47 3.24 13.90
CA CYS A 273 -0.18 2.97 15.31
C CYS A 273 -0.10 1.47 15.60
N MET A 274 -0.96 0.65 14.99
CA MET A 274 -0.88 -0.80 15.07
C MET A 274 0.46 -1.33 14.57
N ALA A 275 0.92 -0.90 13.39
CA ALA A 275 2.24 -1.28 12.88
C ALA A 275 3.37 -0.84 13.83
N PHE A 276 3.25 0.34 14.43
CA PHE A 276 4.27 0.91 15.31
C PHE A 276 4.33 0.13 16.64
N ASP A 277 3.19 -0.30 17.18
CA ASP A 277 3.13 -1.20 18.33
C ASP A 277 3.87 -2.52 18.02
N HIS A 278 3.63 -3.12 16.86
CA HIS A 278 4.28 -4.38 16.49
C HIS A 278 5.80 -4.24 16.34
N ILE A 279 6.29 -3.21 15.65
CA ILE A 279 7.75 -3.02 15.52
C ILE A 279 8.39 -2.65 16.87
N SER A 280 7.68 -1.91 17.73
CA SER A 280 8.22 -1.47 19.02
C SER A 280 8.67 -2.64 19.90
N LYS A 281 7.97 -3.78 19.85
CA LYS A 281 8.28 -4.99 20.60
C LYS A 281 9.68 -5.56 20.34
N ARG A 282 10.33 -5.12 19.26
CA ARG A 282 11.71 -5.50 18.91
C ARG A 282 12.77 -4.61 19.56
N PHE A 283 12.38 -3.46 20.10
CA PHE A 283 13.30 -2.50 20.71
C PHE A 283 13.52 -2.77 22.18
N THR A 284 14.49 -2.05 22.77
CA THR A 284 14.70 -2.07 24.23
C THR A 284 13.48 -1.56 24.98
N LYS A 285 13.36 -1.90 26.26
CA LYS A 285 12.24 -1.45 27.10
C LYS A 285 12.09 0.07 27.13
N ASP A 286 13.19 0.81 27.25
CA ASP A 286 13.18 2.28 27.25
C ASP A 286 12.66 2.85 25.93
N GLN A 287 13.09 2.26 24.79
CA GLN A 287 12.59 2.64 23.47
C GLN A 287 11.10 2.30 23.32
N GLN A 288 10.67 1.13 23.80
CA GLN A 288 9.25 0.74 23.79
C GLN A 288 8.39 1.73 24.59
N GLU A 289 8.81 2.09 25.81
CA GLU A 289 8.13 3.08 26.64
C GLU A 289 8.04 4.43 25.94
N GLU A 290 9.11 4.87 25.28
CA GLU A 290 9.12 6.10 24.47
C GLU A 290 8.14 6.02 23.28
N VAL A 291 8.07 4.88 22.58
CA VAL A 291 7.08 4.68 21.51
C VAL A 291 5.67 4.76 22.07
N HIS A 292 5.35 3.99 23.11
CA HIS A 292 4.02 3.97 23.71
C HIS A 292 3.61 5.34 24.24
N PHE A 293 4.54 6.09 24.85
CA PHE A 293 4.29 7.46 25.28
C PHE A 293 3.92 8.36 24.09
N ARG A 294 4.69 8.27 22.99
CA ARG A 294 4.40 9.03 21.76
C ARG A 294 3.06 8.62 21.15
N LEU A 295 2.78 7.34 21.00
CA LEU A 295 1.53 6.84 20.44
C LEU A 295 0.34 7.25 21.30
N GLY A 296 0.42 7.10 22.63
CA GLY A 296 -0.66 7.51 23.54
C GLY A 296 -0.93 9.01 23.50
N ARG A 297 0.11 9.85 23.42
CA ARG A 297 -0.07 11.30 23.21
C ARG A 297 -0.70 11.60 21.86
N TYR A 298 -0.26 10.91 20.83
CA TYR A 298 -0.70 11.09 19.46
C TYR A 298 -2.18 10.69 19.29
N GLU A 299 -2.60 9.57 19.88
CA GLU A 299 -4.00 9.17 19.98
C GLU A 299 -4.83 10.21 20.75
N VAL A 300 -4.36 10.74 21.88
CA VAL A 300 -5.11 11.77 22.60
C VAL A 300 -5.25 13.05 21.77
N GLN A 301 -4.16 13.52 21.15
CA GLN A 301 -4.14 14.77 20.41
C GLN A 301 -4.97 14.73 19.13
N HIS A 302 -4.84 13.63 18.38
CA HIS A 302 -5.38 13.53 17.03
C HIS A 302 -6.56 12.55 16.94
N THR A 303 -6.68 11.58 17.84
CA THR A 303 -7.83 10.64 17.84
C THR A 303 -8.88 10.87 18.93
N LYS A 304 -8.69 11.82 19.87
CA LYS A 304 -9.77 12.29 20.76
C LYS A 304 -10.25 13.70 20.42
N GLY A 305 -9.33 14.62 20.09
CA GLY A 305 -9.67 16.01 19.71
C GLY A 305 -10.28 16.20 18.31
N ILE A 306 -10.27 15.18 17.45
CA ILE A 306 -11.00 15.15 16.17
C ILE A 306 -12.47 14.70 16.39
N PHE A 307 -12.84 14.27 17.60
CA PHE A 307 -14.05 13.49 17.91
C PHE A 307 -15.05 14.24 18.78
N ASP A 308 -14.80 15.50 19.13
CA ASP A 308 -15.82 16.31 19.76
C ASP A 308 -16.91 16.67 18.74
N LYS A 309 -18.03 15.94 18.86
CA LYS A 309 -19.32 16.28 18.26
C LYS A 309 -19.82 17.61 18.83
N LYS A 310 -19.37 18.72 18.28
CA LYS A 310 -20.14 19.97 18.25
C LYS A 310 -19.88 20.64 16.90
N HIS A 311 -20.96 20.98 16.21
CA HIS A 311 -21.03 21.60 14.88
C HIS A 311 -21.14 20.60 13.71
N ILE A 312 -22.24 19.84 13.72
CA ILE A 312 -23.18 19.85 12.58
C ILE A 312 -24.26 20.86 12.97
#